data_AF-A0A2V8WS17-F1
#
_entry.id   AF-A0A2V8WS17-F1
#
_cell.length_a   1.000
_cell.length_b   1.000
_cell.length_c   1.000
_cell.angle_alpha   90.00
_cell.angle_beta   90.00
_cell.angle_gamma   90.00
#
_symmetry.space_group_name_H-M   'P 1'
#
loop_
_entity.id
_entity.type
_entity.pdbx_description
1 polymer ?
#
loop_
_entity_poly.entity_id
_entity_poly.type
_entity_poly.pdbx_seq_one_letter_code
_entity_poly.pdbx_strand_id
1 'polypeptide(L)' 'MLASEAAFVIEHPEKAKDVEAIYVEGVDGALHGYEAIHKKDTSYRLPHLDDLIQKRDQGKLTDYVHATAKKCK' A
#
# COMPACT_ATOMS: atom_id res chain seq x y z
N MET A 1 -5.42 -5.06 -4.60
CA MET A 1 -5.87 -3.71 -4.16
C MET A 1 -7.24 -3.80 -3.51
N LEU A 2 -8.34 -4.04 -4.24
CA LEU A 2 -9.69 -4.15 -3.66
C LEU A 2 -9.84 -5.15 -2.49
N ALA A 3 -9.11 -6.27 -2.49
CA ALA A 3 -9.19 -7.26 -1.41
C ALA A 3 -8.59 -6.77 -0.08
N SER A 4 -7.49 -6.01 -0.11
CA SER A 4 -6.82 -5.50 1.10
C SER A 4 -7.57 -4.32 1.69
N GLU A 5 -8.07 -3.42 0.83
CA GLU A 5 -8.96 -2.32 1.21
C GLU A 5 -10.25 -2.83 1.87
N ALA A 6 -10.89 -3.84 1.25
CA ALA A 6 -12.10 -4.45 1.81
C ALA A 6 -11.82 -5.21 3.12
N ALA A 7 -10.70 -5.92 3.22
CA ALA A 7 -10.29 -6.57 4.47
C ALA A 7 -10.10 -5.56 5.60
N PHE A 8 -9.42 -4.44 5.33
CA PHE A 8 -9.20 -3.39 6.31
C PHE A 8 -10.51 -2.76 6.81
N VAL A 9 -11.48 -2.50 5.91
CA VAL A 9 -12.80 -1.97 6.29
C VAL A 9 -13.59 -2.95 7.16
N ILE A 10 -13.44 -4.26 6.93
CA ILE A 10 -14.08 -5.31 7.73
C ILE A 10 -13.39 -5.44 9.10
N GLU A 11 -12.07 -5.39 9.15
CA GLU A 11 -11.27 -5.51 10.38
C GLU A 11 -11.32 -4.24 11.25
N HIS A 12 -11.47 -3.07 10.62
CA HIS A 12 -11.54 -1.74 11.24
C HIS A 12 -12.82 -0.99 10.82
N PRO A 13 -14.01 -1.45 11.24
CA PRO A 13 -15.28 -0.82 10.85
C PRO A 13 -15.38 0.65 11.29
N GLU A 14 -14.67 1.05 12.34
CA GLU A 14 -14.55 2.43 12.80
C GLU A 14 -13.77 3.35 11.83
N LYS A 15 -12.89 2.77 11.02
CA LYS A 15 -12.09 3.46 10.00
C LYS A 15 -12.66 3.32 8.59
N ALA A 16 -13.85 2.72 8.44
CA ALA A 16 -14.51 2.53 7.16
C ALA A 16 -14.79 3.84 6.38
N LYS A 17 -14.76 4.99 7.06
CA LYS A 17 -14.91 6.33 6.44
C LYS A 17 -13.58 7.06 6.26
N ASP A 18 -12.48 6.50 6.78
CA ASP A 18 -11.14 7.04 6.63
C ASP A 18 -10.57 6.59 5.28
N VAL A 19 -10.96 7.33 4.24
CA VAL A 19 -10.55 7.06 2.86
C VAL A 19 -9.02 7.09 2.71
N GLU A 20 -8.33 7.93 3.49
CA GLU A 20 -6.87 7.97 3.47
C GLU A 20 -6.26 6.69 4.04
N ALA A 21 -6.77 6.20 5.18
CA ALA A 21 -6.34 4.91 5.75
C ALA A 21 -6.61 3.74 4.80
N ILE A 22 -7.77 3.72 4.13
CA ILE A 22 -8.10 2.69 3.14
C ILE A 22 -7.09 2.68 2.00
N TYR A 23 -6.68 3.85 1.49
CA TYR A 23 -5.66 3.92 0.43
C TYR A 23 -4.29 3.45 0.89
N VAL A 24 -3.89 3.78 2.12
CA VAL A 24 -2.62 3.32 2.69
C VAL A 24 -2.57 1.79 2.71
N GLU A 25 -3.64 1.16 3.18
CA GLU A 25 -3.76 -0.29 3.29
C GLU A 25 -3.89 -0.98 1.93
N GLY A 26 -4.56 -0.33 0.97
CA GLY A 26 -4.60 -0.79 -0.42
C GLY A 26 -3.21 -0.80 -1.07
N VAL A 27 -2.40 0.22 -0.81
CA VAL A 27 -1.01 0.30 -1.27
C VAL A 27 -0.15 -0.74 -0.56
N ASP A 28 -0.25 -0.85 0.77
CA ASP A 28 0.53 -1.81 1.55
C ASP A 28 0.26 -3.26 1.13
N GLY A 29 -1.01 -3.62 0.94
CA GLY A 29 -1.41 -4.93 0.42
C GLY A 29 -0.87 -5.21 -0.99
N ALA A 30 -0.77 -4.19 -1.85
CA ALA A 30 -0.15 -4.33 -3.16
C ALA A 30 1.37 -4.54 -3.06
N LEU A 31 2.05 -3.87 -2.13
CA LEU A 31 3.48 -4.08 -1.87
C LEU A 31 3.75 -5.49 -1.38
N HIS A 32 2.95 -6.02 -0.45
CA HIS A 32 3.05 -7.42 -0.02
C HIS A 32 2.87 -8.41 -1.19
N GLY A 33 1.94 -8.14 -2.10
CA GLY A 33 1.75 -8.91 -3.32
C GLY A 33 2.99 -8.88 -4.23
N TYR A 34 3.58 -7.71 -4.42
CA TYR A 34 4.82 -7.54 -5.19
C TYR A 34 6.00 -8.27 -4.53
N GLU A 35 6.19 -8.16 -3.22
CA GLU A 35 7.23 -8.90 -2.49
C GLU A 35 7.07 -10.42 -2.66
N ALA A 36 5.84 -10.93 -2.68
CA ALA A 36 5.57 -12.35 -2.90
C ALA A 36 5.93 -12.81 -4.33
N ILE A 37 5.74 -11.95 -5.34
CA ILE A 37 6.15 -12.21 -6.73
C ILE A 37 7.68 -12.14 -6.83
N HIS A 38 8.30 -11.09 -6.31
CA HIS A 38 9.75 -10.89 -6.36
C HIS A 38 10.53 -12.00 -5.63
N LYS A 39 9.98 -12.56 -4.54
CA LYS A 39 10.53 -13.75 -3.86
C LYS A 39 10.55 -15.00 -4.74
N LYS A 40 9.64 -15.10 -5.71
CA LYS A 40 9.56 -16.24 -6.65
C LYS A 40 10.37 -16.00 -7.92
N ASP A 41 10.46 -14.74 -8.35
CA ASP A 41 11.23 -14.32 -9.53
C ASP A 41 11.97 -13.02 -9.23
N THR A 42 13.26 -13.14 -8.91
CA THR A 42 14.13 -11.99 -8.60
C THR A 42 14.46 -11.13 -9.82
N SER A 43 14.14 -11.58 -11.03
CA SER A 43 14.29 -10.79 -12.26
C SER A 43 13.14 -9.80 -12.44
N TYR A 44 11.97 -10.08 -11.84
CA TYR A 44 10.82 -9.20 -11.83
C TYR A 44 11.00 -8.09 -10.79
N ARG A 45 11.72 -7.04 -11.17
CA ARG A 45 12.02 -5.90 -10.30
C ARG A 45 11.38 -4.62 -10.81
N LEU A 46 10.62 -3.97 -9.94
CA LEU A 46 10.01 -2.67 -10.19
C LEU A 46 10.62 -1.66 -9.22
N PRO A 47 11.63 -0.86 -9.64
CA PRO A 47 12.35 0.05 -8.75
C PRO A 47 11.46 1.05 -8.00
N HIS A 48 10.34 1.44 -8.60
CA HIS A 48 9.36 2.29 -7.92
C HIS A 48 8.69 1.58 -6.74
N LEU A 49 8.36 0.30 -6.86
CA LEU A 49 7.77 -0.47 -5.75
C LEU A 49 8.81 -0.79 -4.68
N ASP A 50 10.07 -1.00 -5.05
CA ASP A 50 11.17 -1.14 -4.09
C ASP A 50 11.33 0.14 -3.23
N ASP A 51 11.20 1.32 -3.85
CA ASP A 51 11.24 2.60 -3.15
C ASP A 51 10.05 2.78 -2.19
N LEU A 52 8.87 2.29 -2.57
CA LEU A 52 7.68 2.29 -1.70
C LEU A 52 7.85 1.31 -0.53
N ILE A 53 8.44 0.14 -0.74
CA ILE A 53 8.81 -0.80 0.34
C ILE A 53 9.78 -0.13 1.31
N GLN A 54 10.82 0.54 0.81
CA GLN A 54 11.73 1.29 1.69
C GLN A 54 11.01 2.37 2.50
N LYS A 55 10.03 3.06 1.90
CA LYS A 55 9.22 4.06 2.62
C LYS A 55 8.35 3.41 3.69
N ARG A 56 7.75 2.24 3.42
CA ARG A 56 7.01 1.45 4.41
C ARG A 56 7.89 1.07 5.59
N ASP A 57 9.05 0.49 5.32
CA ASP A 57 9.98 0.01 6.36
C ASP A 57 10.54 1.17 7.20
N GLN A 58 10.55 2.39 6.67
CA GLN A 58 10.89 3.63 7.38
C GLN A 58 9.72 4.28 8.12
N GLY A 59 8.50 3.72 8.04
CA GLY A 59 7.28 4.33 8.61
C GLY A 59 6.77 5.55 7.84
N LYS A 60 7.20 5.76 6.59
CA LYS A 60 6.87 6.94 5.75
C LYS A 60 5.86 6.67 4.65
N LEU A 61 5.34 5.44 4.55
CA LEU A 61 4.39 5.06 3.50
C LEU A 61 3.10 5.89 3.59
N THR A 62 2.57 6.08 4.80
CA THR A 62 1.38 6.89 5.05
C THR A 62 1.52 8.31 4.49
N ASP A 63 2.59 9.02 4.85
CA ASP A 63 2.86 10.38 4.36
C ASP A 63 2.97 10.43 2.83
N TYR A 64 3.63 9.44 2.23
CA TYR A 64 3.76 9.34 0.78
C TYR A 64 2.41 9.15 0.10
N VAL A 65 1.59 8.22 0.60
CA VAL A 65 0.26 7.93 0.05
C VAL A 65 -0.64 9.15 0.20
N HIS A 66 -0.62 9.83 1.34
CA HIS A 66 -1.42 11.04 1.56
C HIS A 66 -0.98 12.17 0.62
N ALA A 67 0.33 12.39 0.45
CA ALA A 67 0.85 13.40 -0.47
C ALA A 67 0.52 13.09 -1.94
N THR A 68 0.42 11.80 -2.29
CA THR A 68 0.11 11.34 -3.65
C THR A 68 -1.39 11.36 -3.93
N ALA A 69 -2.22 10.91 -3.00
CA ALA A 69 -3.68 10.93 -3.11
C ALA A 69 -4.21 12.35 -3.34
N LYS A 70 -3.62 13.36 -2.68
CA LYS A 70 -3.94 14.78 -2.91
C LYS A 70 -3.67 15.27 -4.34
N LYS A 71 -2.80 14.60 -5.09
CA LYS A 71 -2.47 14.92 -6.49
C LYS A 71 -3.38 14.19 -7.48
N CYS A 72 -4.08 13.14 -7.05
CA CYS A 72 -5.11 12.48 -7.82
C CYS A 72 -6.44 13.22 -7.62
N LYS A 73 -6.67 14.28 -8.42
CA LYS A 73 -7.94 15.01 -8.50
C LYS A 73 -8.60 14.78 -9.85
#